data_AF-A0A379DDI3-F1
#
_entry.id   AF-A0A379DDI3-F1
#
_cell.length_a   1.000
_cell.length_b   1.000
_cell.length_c   1.000
_cell.angle_alpha   90.00
_cell.angle_beta   90.00
_cell.angle_gamma   90.00
#
_symmetry.space_group_name_H-M   'P 1'
#
loop_
_entity.id
_entity.type
_entity.pdbx_description
1 polymer ?
#
loop_
_entity_poly.entity_id
_entity_poly.type
_entity_poly.pdbx_seq_one_letter_code
_entity_poly.pdbx_strand_id
1 'polypeptide(L)' 'MNESYESAFQKLQTIISELESRDITLEDSINKYEEGLKLYKFCLSKLDEYEGRVKVLMQEGNDIVEKDFERQ' A
#
# COMPACT_ATOMS: atom_id res chain seq x y z
N MET A 1 7.11 -9.44 14.69
CA MET A 1 7.96 -8.74 13.71
C MET A 1 7.08 -7.70 13.03
N ASN A 2 7.45 -6.41 13.03
CA ASN A 2 6.70 -5.40 12.28
C ASN A 2 6.93 -5.64 10.79
N GLU A 3 5.84 -5.74 10.03
CA GLU A 3 5.87 -5.83 8.57
C GLU A 3 6.30 -4.48 7.98
N SER A 4 7.22 -4.46 7.01
CA SER A 4 7.60 -3.23 6.30
C SER A 4 6.66 -2.94 5.13
N TYR A 5 6.68 -1.70 4.62
CA TYR A 5 5.92 -1.35 3.42
C TYR A 5 6.29 -2.26 2.24
N GLU A 6 7.59 -2.44 1.98
CA GLU A 6 8.10 -3.25 0.86
C GLU A 6 7.68 -4.71 1.00
N SER A 7 7.73 -5.26 2.22
CA SER A 7 7.29 -6.63 2.48
C SER A 7 5.79 -6.80 2.29
N ALA A 8 4.98 -5.87 2.79
CA ALA A 8 3.53 -5.91 2.63
C ALA A 8 3.12 -5.72 1.16
N PHE A 9 3.81 -4.84 0.44
CA PHE A 9 3.58 -4.59 -0.98
C PHE A 9 3.93 -5.83 -1.82
N GLN A 10 5.06 -6.48 -1.56
CA GLN A 10 5.40 -7.75 -2.23
C GLN A 10 4.35 -8.83 -1.98
N LYS A 11 3.87 -8.99 -0.74
CA LYS A 11 2.79 -9.94 -0.44
C LYS A 11 1.51 -9.61 -1.18
N LEU A 12 1.15 -8.33 -1.27
CA LEU A 12 -0.02 -7.87 -2.03
C LEU A 12 0.11 -8.22 -3.51
N GLN A 13 1.29 -8.03 -4.11
CA GLN A 13 1.54 -8.43 -5.51
C GLN A 13 1.41 -9.95 -5.71
N THR A 14 1.92 -10.75 -4.77
CA THR A 14 1.74 -12.20 -4.80
C THR A 14 0.26 -12.59 -4.76
N ILE A 15 -0.51 -11.99 -3.86
CA ILE A 15 -1.96 -12.24 -3.75
C ILE A 15 -2.68 -11.88 -5.05
N ILE A 16 -2.36 -10.75 -5.67
CA ILE A 16 -2.94 -10.37 -6.97
C ILE A 16 -2.62 -11.43 -8.02
N SER A 17 -1.37 -11.88 -8.10
CA SER A 17 -0.97 -12.94 -9.03
C SER A 17 -1.71 -14.26 -8.77
N GLU A 18 -1.98 -14.60 -7.51
CA GLU A 18 -2.74 -15.80 -7.15
C GLU A 18 -4.22 -15.66 -7.50
N LEU A 19 -4.81 -14.48 -7.30
CA LEU A 19 -6.20 -14.18 -7.68
C LEU A 19 -6.40 -14.20 -9.21
N GLU A 20 -5.37 -13.88 -9.99
CA GLU A 20 -5.39 -13.96 -11.46
C GLU A 20 -5.19 -15.40 -11.98
N SER A 21 -4.81 -16.34 -11.11
CA SER A 21 -4.64 -17.74 -11.48
C SER A 21 -5.98 -18.39 -11.85
N ARG A 22 -5.98 -19.20 -12.91
CA ARG A 22 -7.18 -19.95 -13.35
C ARG A 22 -7.51 -21.15 -12.47
N ASP A 23 -6.57 -21.55 -11.62
CA ASP A 23 -6.69 -22.74 -10.76
C ASP A 23 -7.12 -22.41 -9.33
N ILE A 24 -7.38 -21.13 -9.02
CA ILE A 24 -7.83 -20.72 -7.68
C ILE A 24 -9.29 -21.13 -7.45
N THR A 25 -9.56 -21.71 -6.27
CA THR A 25 -10.92 -22.04 -5.88
C THR A 25 -11.68 -20.79 -5.45
N LEU A 26 -13.02 -20.83 -5.45
CA LEU A 26 -13.84 -19.72 -4.96
C LEU A 26 -13.54 -19.39 -3.49
N GLU A 27 -13.38 -20.41 -2.65
CA GLU A 27 -13.07 -20.23 -1.23
C GLU A 27 -11.71 -19.57 -1.03
N ASP A 28 -10.68 -20.04 -1.74
CA ASP A 28 -9.35 -19.42 -1.72
C ASP A 28 -9.39 -17.99 -2.24
N SER A 29 -10.17 -17.71 -3.29
CA SER A 29 -10.30 -16.36 -3.86
C SER A 29 -10.86 -15.36 -2.85
N ILE A 30 -11.83 -15.78 -2.01
CA ILE A 30 -12.41 -14.93 -0.97
C ILE A 30 -11.37 -14.69 0.14
N ASN A 31 -10.68 -15.74 0.59
CA ASN A 31 -9.64 -15.62 1.62
C ASN A 31 -8.50 -14.69 1.17
N LYS A 32 -8.04 -14.86 -0.07
CA LYS A 32 -6.97 -14.04 -0.68
C LYS A 32 -7.41 -12.61 -0.88
N TYR A 33 -8.66 -12.37 -1.25
CA TYR A 33 -9.22 -11.02 -1.35
C TYR A 33 -9.23 -10.30 0.00
N GLU A 34 -9.68 -10.97 1.08
CA GLU A 34 -9.66 -10.38 2.42
C GLU A 34 -8.24 -10.06 2.91
N GLU A 35 -7.28 -10.95 2.65
CA GLU A 35 -5.87 -10.73 2.95
C GLU A 35 -5.31 -9.55 2.14
N GLY A 36 -5.59 -9.51 0.84
CA GLY A 36 -5.21 -8.42 -0.06
C GLY A 36 -5.76 -7.07 0.40
N LEU A 37 -7.02 -7.02 0.84
CA LEU A 37 -7.62 -5.78 1.38
C LEU A 37 -6.91 -5.29 2.64
N LYS A 38 -6.47 -6.20 3.53
CA LYS A 38 -5.71 -5.82 4.74
C LYS A 38 -4.36 -5.23 4.38
N LEU A 39 -3.63 -5.88 3.45
CA LEU A 39 -2.32 -5.41 2.98
C LEU A 39 -2.44 -4.08 2.22
N TYR A 40 -3.47 -3.92 1.39
CA TYR A 40 -3.74 -2.66 0.70
C TYR A 40 -3.94 -1.50 1.68
N LYS A 41 -4.80 -1.68 2.69
CA LYS A 41 -5.03 -0.67 3.73
C LYS A 41 -3.75 -0.35 4.51
N PHE A 42 -2.95 -1.36 4.81
CA PHE A 42 -1.66 -1.18 5.46
C PHE A 42 -0.69 -0.35 4.60
N CYS A 43 -0.57 -0.68 3.31
CA CYS A 43 0.29 0.05 2.38
C CYS A 43 -0.12 1.52 2.25
N LEU A 44 -1.42 1.80 2.12
CA LEU A 44 -1.95 3.16 2.10
C LEU A 44 -1.60 3.93 3.38
N SER A 45 -1.85 3.33 4.54
CA SER A 45 -1.54 3.97 5.82
C SER A 45 -0.06 4.31 5.96
N LYS A 46 0.83 3.47 5.42
CA LYS A 46 2.28 3.73 5.43
C LYS A 46 2.69 4.84 4.48
N LEU A 47 2.08 4.93 3.29
CA LEU A 47 2.30 6.05 2.38
C LEU A 47 1.83 7.37 2.99
N ASP A 48 0.67 7.39 3.63
CA ASP A 48 0.15 8.58 4.33
C ASP A 48 1.10 9.04 5.45
N GLU A 49 1.65 8.09 6.22
CA GLU A 49 2.66 8.36 7.26
C GLU A 49 3.94 8.98 6.66
N TYR A 50 4.44 8.44 5.55
CA TYR A 50 5.63 8.96 4.88
C TYR A 50 5.39 10.33 4.24
N GLU A 51 4.23 10.54 3.62
CA GLU A 51 3.82 11.83 3.06
C GLU A 51 3.78 12.90 4.17
N GLY A 52 3.18 12.58 5.32
CA GLY A 52 3.16 13.48 6.47
C GLY A 52 4.56 13.85 6.98
N ARG A 53 5.48 12.88 7.04
CA ARG A 53 6.87 13.14 7.44
C ARG A 53 7.61 14.03 6.45
N VAL A 54 7.40 13.83 5.15
CA VAL A 54 7.98 14.69 4.11
C VAL A 54 7.43 16.11 4.21
N LYS A 55 6.12 16.28 4.42
CA LYS A 55 5.49 17.59 4.61
C LYS A 55 6.05 18.36 5.80
N VAL A 56 6.27 17.70 6.94
CA VAL A 56 6.89 18.34 8.12
C VAL A 56 8.31 18.81 7.82
N LEU A 57 9.14 17.97 7.19
CA LEU A 57 10.51 18.35 6.80
C LEU A 57 10.54 19.53 5.81
N MET A 58 9.56 19.61 4.91
CA MET A 58 9.43 20.72 3.96
C MET A 58 8.98 22.03 4.62
N GLN A 59 8.20 21.98 5.70
CA GLN A 59 7.81 23.18 6.46
C GLN A 59 8.97 23.79 7.25
N GLU A 60 9.98 23.00 7.61
CA GLU A 60 11.18 23.47 8.32
C GLU A 60 12.21 24.14 7.39
N GLY A 61 12.13 23.91 6.07
CA GLY A 61 13.00 24.51 5.05
C GLY A 61 12.23 25.43 4.10
N ASN A 62 12.21 26.74 4.37
CA ASN A 62 11.58 27.79 3.56
C ASN A 62 11.72 27.57 2.02
N ASP A 63 10.65 27.07 1.38
CA ASP A 63 10.12 27.41 0.04
C ASP A 63 9.22 26.25 -0.45
N ILE A 64 7.89 26.45 -0.47
CA ILE A 64 6.93 25.42 -0.89
C ILE A 64 6.33 25.78 -2.25
N VAL A 65 6.54 24.91 -3.24
CA VAL A 65 5.66 24.79 -4.41
C VAL A 65 4.92 23.47 -4.24
N GLU A 66 3.70 23.55 -3.74
CA GLU A 66 2.78 22.42 -3.62
C GLU A 66 2.33 22.04 -5.04
N LYS A 67 2.75 20.86 -5.50
CA LYS A 67 2.02 20.17 -6.57
C LYS A 67 1.24 19.07 -5.91
N ASP A 68 -0.08 19.22 -5.92
CA ASP A 68 -0.99 18.11 -5.66
C ASP A 68 -0.56 16.94 -6.53
N PHE A 69 -0.03 15.89 -5.90
CA PHE A 69 0.03 14.58 -6.52
C PHE A 69 -1.41 14.08 -6.56
N GLU A 70 -2.13 14.44 -7.63
CA GLU A 70 -3.44 13.88 -7.92
C GLU A 70 -3.31 12.35 -7.87
N ARG A 71 -3.97 11.73 -6.88
CA ARG A 71 -4.20 10.28 -6.89
C ARG A 71 -5.17 10.00 -8.03
N GLN A 72 -4.65 9.77 -9.23
CA GLN A 72 -5.41 9.17 -10.34
C GLN A 72 -5.71 7.71 -10.05
#